data_AF-A0A4Y2PDN8-F1
#
_entry.id   AF-A0A4Y2PDN8-F1
#
_cell.length_a   1.000
_cell.length_b   1.000
_cell.length_c   1.000
_cell.angle_alpha   90.00
_cell.angle_beta   90.00
_cell.angle_gamma   90.00
#
_symmetry.space_group_name_H-M   'P 1'
#
loop_
_entity.id
_entity.type
_entity.pdbx_description
1 polymer ?
#
loop_
_entity_poly.entity_id
_entity_poly.type
_entity_poly.pdbx_seq_one_letter_code
_entity_poly.pdbx_strand_id
1 'polypeptide(L)'
;MTRHNSQNCKWRDVDCETVDDWIQNQLPDLKKGYEQKDIFNVDETGLFYNLLPSKLLLSNRIRVMVEKKSKVRLKVLLCSNAGGSEKLPPFDYWQIKKATMLQKC
;
A
#
# COMPACT_ATOMS: atom_id res chain seq x y z
N MET A 1 -25.82 -28.02 -20.96
CA MET A 1 -26.11 -26.67 -20.46
C MET A 1 -24.85 -26.11 -19.81
N THR A 2 -24.17 -25.25 -20.55
CA THR A 2 -22.93 -24.54 -20.22
C THR A 2 -23.17 -23.60 -19.03
N ARG A 3 -22.34 -23.68 -17.99
CA ARG A 3 -22.25 -22.64 -16.95
C ARG A 3 -20.86 -22.00 -17.00
N HIS A 4 -20.86 -20.88 -17.72
CA HIS A 4 -20.01 -19.70 -17.68
C HIS A 4 -18.64 -19.76 -16.96
N ASN A 5 -17.62 -19.48 -17.78
CA ASN A 5 -16.28 -18.99 -17.45
C ASN A 5 -16.23 -18.17 -16.17
N SER A 6 -15.59 -18.72 -15.14
CA SER A 6 -14.96 -17.93 -14.09
C SER A 6 -13.80 -17.16 -14.74
N GLN A 7 -13.93 -15.84 -14.85
CA GLN A 7 -12.84 -14.98 -15.28
C GLN A 7 -11.70 -15.08 -14.26
N ASN A 8 -10.59 -15.66 -14.73
CA ASN A 8 -9.32 -15.74 -14.03
C ASN A 8 -8.80 -14.34 -13.68
N CYS A 9 -8.73 -14.01 -12.39
CA CYS A 9 -7.80 -12.99 -11.91
C CYS A 9 -6.39 -13.62 -11.84
N LYS A 10 -5.74 -13.81 -12.99
CA LYS A 10 -4.30 -14.10 -13.05
C LYS A 10 -3.56 -12.78 -12.90
N TRP A 11 -2.99 -12.51 -11.73
CA TRP A 11 -1.84 -11.61 -11.63
C TRP A 11 -0.71 -12.30 -12.39
N ARG A 12 -0.36 -11.78 -13.57
CA ARG A 12 0.84 -12.24 -14.26
C ARG A 12 1.98 -11.44 -13.65
N ASP A 13 2.88 -12.13 -12.98
CA ASP A 13 4.16 -11.53 -12.63
C ASP A 13 4.89 -11.15 -13.94
N VAL A 14 5.62 -10.03 -13.88
CA VAL A 14 6.50 -9.66 -14.98
C VAL A 14 7.67 -10.65 -14.98
N ASP A 15 8.00 -11.18 -16.15
CA ASP A 15 9.13 -12.09 -16.29
C ASP A 15 10.45 -11.40 -15.91
N CYS A 16 11.35 -12.13 -15.24
CA CYS A 16 12.59 -11.55 -14.74
C CYS A 16 13.50 -11.05 -15.87
N GLU A 17 13.50 -11.69 -17.05
CA GLU A 17 14.31 -11.24 -18.19
C GLU A 17 13.84 -9.86 -18.68
N THR A 18 12.52 -9.62 -18.63
CA THR A 18 11.94 -8.31 -19.00
C THR A 18 12.33 -7.23 -17.99
N VAL A 19 12.38 -7.57 -16.71
CA VAL A 19 12.82 -6.65 -15.65
C VAL A 19 14.31 -6.33 -15.80
N ASP A 20 15.14 -7.34 -16.05
CA ASP A 20 16.58 -7.19 -16.21
C ASP A 20 16.92 -6.36 -17.47
N ASP A 21 16.27 -6.62 -18.60
CA ASP A 21 16.42 -5.80 -19.81
C ASP A 21 16.08 -4.33 -19.55
N TRP A 22 14.99 -4.07 -18.83
CA TRP A 22 14.60 -2.70 -18.50
C TRP A 22 15.62 -2.03 -17.57
N ILE A 23 16.11 -2.72 -16.54
CA ILE A 23 17.11 -2.19 -15.60
C ILE A 23 18.44 -1.89 -16.31
N GLN A 24 18.87 -2.75 -17.24
CA GLN A 24 20.18 -2.64 -17.89
C GLN A 24 20.17 -1.71 -19.11
N ASN A 25 19.09 -1.69 -19.89
CA ASN A 25 19.06 -1.02 -21.19
C ASN A 25 18.20 0.25 -21.19
N GLN A 26 17.07 0.28 -20.48
CA GLN A 26 16.14 1.41 -20.53
C GLN A 26 16.37 2.42 -19.41
N LEU A 27 16.60 1.93 -18.20
CA LEU A 27 16.75 2.76 -17.00
C LEU A 27 17.98 3.69 -17.03
N PRO A 28 19.16 3.28 -17.56
CA PRO A 28 20.31 4.17 -17.64
C PRO A 28 20.09 5.35 -18.58
N ASP A 29 19.41 5.13 -19.71
CA ASP A 29 19.07 6.17 -20.67
C ASP A 29 18.06 7.17 -20.08
N LEU A 30 17.07 6.68 -19.32
CA LEU A 30 16.12 7.54 -18.61
C LEU A 30 16.80 8.44 -17.56
N LYS A 31 17.84 7.92 -16.89
CA LYS A 31 18.61 8.65 -15.87
C LYS A 31 19.70 9.54 -16.46
N LYS A 32 19.97 9.44 -17.76
CA LYS A 32 21.08 10.13 -18.41
C LYS A 32 20.94 11.64 -18.28
N GLY A 33 21.99 12.28 -17.77
CA GLY A 33 22.02 13.73 -17.57
C GLY A 33 21.46 14.22 -16.24
N TYR A 34 20.93 13.33 -15.40
CA TYR A 34 20.52 13.65 -14.03
C TYR A 34 21.57 13.15 -13.03
N GLU A 35 21.90 13.96 -12.03
CA GLU A 35 22.68 13.49 -10.90
C GLU A 35 21.80 12.70 -9.92
N GLN A 36 22.41 11.90 -9.04
CA GLN A 36 21.67 11.13 -8.04
C GLN A 36 20.83 12.02 -7.11
N LYS A 37 21.21 13.29 -6.95
CA LYS A 37 20.46 14.25 -6.14
C LYS A 37 19.15 14.69 -6.80
N ASP A 38 19.06 14.59 -8.13
CA ASP A 38 17.93 15.06 -8.93
C ASP A 38 16.91 13.93 -9.22
N ILE A 39 17.24 12.68 -8.89
CA ILE A 39 16.38 11.51 -9.09
C ILE A 39 15.63 11.23 -7.80
N PHE A 40 14.29 11.33 -7.78
CA PHE A 40 13.47 11.08 -6.60
C PHE A 40 12.63 9.80 -6.73
N ASN A 41 12.55 9.05 -5.63
CA ASN A 41 11.56 7.99 -5.46
C ASN A 41 10.40 8.51 -4.60
N VAL A 42 9.17 8.16 -4.99
CA VAL A 42 7.94 8.55 -4.29
C VAL A 42 7.10 7.30 -4.06
N ASP A 43 6.68 7.05 -2.83
CA ASP A 43 5.83 5.92 -2.48
C ASP A 43 4.70 6.29 -1.51
N GLU A 44 3.54 5.65 -1.64
CA GLU A 44 2.35 5.85 -0.79
C GLU A 44 2.24 4.70 0.23
N THR A 45 2.48 5.01 1.51
CA THR A 45 2.32 4.03 2.59
C THR A 45 1.03 4.25 3.39
N GLY A 46 0.42 3.16 3.84
CA GLY A 46 -0.78 3.18 4.67
C GLY A 46 -0.45 2.95 6.15
N LEU A 47 -0.57 3.97 6.97
CA LEU A 47 -0.42 3.88 8.43
C LEU A 47 -1.77 3.56 9.09
N PHE A 48 -1.82 2.49 9.88
CA PHE A 48 -3.00 2.13 10.67
C PHE A 48 -3.02 2.92 11.97
N TYR A 49 -3.99 3.81 12.12
CA TYR A 49 -4.21 4.56 13.35
C TYR A 49 -5.36 3.92 14.15
N ASN A 50 -5.23 3.84 15.47
CA ASN A 50 -6.23 3.26 16.38
C ASN A 50 -6.60 1.78 16.13
N LEU A 51 -5.59 0.90 16.15
CA LEU A 51 -5.85 -0.51 16.50
C LEU A 51 -6.23 -0.56 17.99
N LEU A 52 -7.48 -0.27 18.33
CA LEU A 52 -8.01 -0.59 19.66
C LEU A 52 -7.70 -2.07 19.93
N PRO A 53 -7.06 -2.40 21.07
CA PRO A 53 -6.79 -3.79 21.41
C PRO A 53 -8.10 -4.55 21.37
N SER A 54 -8.09 -5.63 20.61
CA SER A 54 -9.28 -6.36 20.14
C SER A 54 -10.09 -7.02 21.26
N LYS A 55 -9.71 -6.83 22.52
CA LYS A 55 -10.16 -7.59 23.67
C LYS A 55 -10.15 -6.68 24.90
N LEU A 56 -11.21 -5.91 25.09
CA LEU A 56 -11.70 -5.73 26.46
C LEU A 56 -12.25 -7.12 26.86
N LEU A 57 -11.55 -7.81 27.75
CA LEU A 57 -12.07 -9.01 28.41
C LEU A 57 -13.23 -8.56 29.31
N LEU A 58 -14.38 -8.31 28.70
CA LEU A 58 -15.62 -8.05 29.42
C LEU A 58 -16.04 -9.36 30.09
N SER A 59 -15.87 -9.38 31.40
CA SER A 59 -16.37 -10.43 32.29
C SER A 59 -17.88 -10.62 32.07
N ASN A 60 -18.21 -11.70 31.38
CA ASN A 60 -19.42 -12.53 31.44
C ASN A 60 -20.84 -11.92 31.53
N ARG A 61 -21.13 -10.65 31.21
CA ARG A 61 -22.54 -10.16 31.38
C ARG A 61 -23.17 -9.21 30.35
N ILE A 62 -22.58 -8.83 29.21
CA ILE A 62 -23.28 -7.92 28.28
C ILE A 62 -23.05 -8.29 26.81
N ARG A 63 -24.17 -8.26 26.05
CA ARG A 63 -24.36 -8.49 24.61
C ARG A 63 -23.10 -8.23 23.78
N VAL A 64 -22.73 -9.23 22.97
CA VAL A 64 -21.69 -9.10 21.94
C VAL A 64 -22.18 -8.14 20.86
N MET A 65 -21.96 -6.84 21.08
CA MET A 65 -21.92 -5.90 19.96
C MET A 65 -20.69 -6.27 19.14
N VAL A 66 -20.90 -6.74 17.92
CA VAL A 66 -19.83 -6.84 16.91
C VAL A 66 -19.41 -5.41 16.61
N GLU A 67 -18.52 -4.88 17.44
CA GLU A 67 -17.99 -3.54 17.26
C GLU A 67 -17.13 -3.58 16.00
N LYS A 68 -17.64 -2.96 14.93
CA LYS A 68 -16.88 -2.75 13.69
C LYS A 68 -15.66 -1.93 14.06
N LYS A 69 -14.50 -2.57 14.12
CA LYS A 69 -13.23 -1.88 14.29
C LYS A 69 -13.12 -0.81 13.21
N SER A 70 -13.07 0.46 13.62
CA SER A 70 -12.73 1.54 12.71
C SER A 70 -11.28 1.34 12.29
N LYS A 71 -11.05 0.72 11.12
CA LYS A 71 -9.74 0.67 10.48
C LYS A 71 -9.50 2.01 9.78
N VAL A 72 -9.25 3.05 10.56
CA VAL A 72 -8.81 4.34 10.01
C VAL A 72 -7.39 4.12 9.47
N ARG A 73 -7.21 4.38 8.17
CA ARG A 73 -5.91 4.35 7.50
C ARG A 73 -5.54 5.77 7.15
N LEU A 74 -4.42 6.24 7.67
CA LEU A 74 -3.76 7.43 7.15
C LEU A 74 -2.93 6.99 5.95
N LYS A 75 -3.02 7.73 4.86
CA LYS A 75 -2.16 7.54 3.71
C LYS A 75 -1.09 8.62 3.72
N VAL A 76 0.16 8.20 3.69
CA VAL A 76 1.33 9.08 3.78
C VAL A 76 2.13 8.89 2.50
N LEU A 77 2.43 10.00 1.81
CA LEU A 77 3.35 10.01 0.69
C LEU A 77 4.76 10.28 1.20
N LEU A 78 5.70 9.39 0.91
CA LEU A 78 7.10 9.53 1.26
C LEU A 78 7.90 9.77 -0.02
N CYS A 79 8.82 10.73 0.02
CA CYS A 79 9.66 11.08 -1.12
C CYS A 79 11.09 11.37 -0.68
N SER A 80 12.07 10.78 -1.39
CA SER A 80 13.50 11.00 -1.16
C SER A 80 14.29 10.91 -2.45
N ASN A 81 15.38 11.67 -2.55
CA ASN A 81 16.30 11.53 -3.68
C ASN A 81 17.11 10.23 -3.60
N ALA A 82 17.66 9.79 -4.73
CA ALA A 82 18.43 8.56 -4.84
C ALA A 82 19.72 8.62 -4.00
N GLY A 83 20.29 9.82 -3.83
CA GLY A 83 21.44 10.05 -2.94
C GLY A 83 21.11 10.06 -1.44
N GLY A 84 19.83 10.08 -1.05
CA GLY A 84 19.36 10.11 0.34
C GLY A 84 19.62 11.41 1.11
N SER A 85 20.20 12.43 0.46
CA SER A 85 20.50 13.74 1.05
C SER A 85 19.25 14.60 1.23
N GLU A 86 18.25 14.43 0.36
CA GLU A 86 17.00 15.18 0.38
C GLU A 86 15.82 14.26 0.65
N LYS A 87 15.03 14.63 1.66
CA LYS A 87 13.81 13.95 2.05
C LYS A 87 12.73 15.01 2.15
N LEU A 88 11.66 14.85 1.37
CA LEU A 88 10.53 15.75 1.49
C LEU A 88 9.78 15.44 2.80
N PRO A 89 9.26 16.46 3.49
CA PRO A 89 8.39 16.21 4.63
C PRO A 89 7.21 15.33 4.19
N PRO A 90 6.81 14.34 5.01
CA PRO A 90 5.71 13.45 4.67
C PRO A 90 4.48 14.27 4.27
N PHE A 91 3.94 13.99 3.08
CA PHE A 91 2.74 14.67 2.63
C PHE A 91 1.53 13.85 3.07
N ASP A 92 0.80 14.38 4.05
CA ASP A 92 -0.42 13.78 4.56
C ASP A 92 -1.57 14.09 3.61
N TYR A 93 -1.79 13.25 2.60
CA TYR A 93 -3.01 13.33 1.81
C TYR A 93 -4.16 12.76 2.65
N TRP A 94 -4.90 13.63 3.34
CA TRP A 94 -6.01 13.24 4.22
C TRP A 94 -7.18 12.63 3.43
N GLN A 95 -7.10 11.34 3.12
CA GLN A 95 -8.23 10.52 2.70
C GLN A 95 -8.56 9.48 3.77
N ILE A 96 -9.48 9.83 4.68
CA ILE A 96 -10.06 8.84 5.60
C ILE A 96 -10.97 7.91 4.79
N LYS A 97 -10.48 6.72 4.47
CA LYS A 97 -11.35 5.62 4.03
C LYS A 97 -11.64 4.71 5.23
N LYS A 98 -12.90 4.63 5.64
CA LYS A 98 -13.36 3.59 6.58
C LYS A 98 -13.37 2.24 5.85
N ALA A 99 -12.33 1.44 6.04
CA ALA A 99 -12.34 0.06 5.55
C ALA A 99 -13.23 -0.80 6.47
N THR A 100 -14.46 -1.08 6.04
CA THR A 100 -15.34 -2.03 6.73
C THR A 100 -15.01 -3.43 6.23
N MET A 101 -14.33 -4.25 7.05
CA MET A 101 -14.23 -5.68 6.77
C MET A 101 -15.54 -6.35 7.18
N LEU A 102 -16.31 -6.84 6.21
CA LEU A 102 -17.33 -7.88 6.45
C LEU A 102 -16.60 -9.22 6.38
N GLN A 103 -16.27 -9.82 7.53
CA GLN A 103 -15.99 -11.26 7.54
C GLN A 103 -17.33 -11.95 7.29
N LYS A 104 -17.52 -12.47 6.09
CA LYS A 104 -18.57 -13.45 5.81
C LYS A 104 -18.16 -14.75 6.50
N CYS A 105 -19.10 -15.34 7.24
CA CYS A 105 -19.01 -16.68 7.79
C CYS A 105 -18.68 -17.71 6.71
#